data_AF-A0AAD5UNN7-F1
#
_entry.id   AF-A0AAD5UNN7-F1
#
_cell.length_a   1.000
_cell.length_b   1.000
_cell.length_c   1.000
_cell.angle_alpha   90.00
_cell.angle_beta   90.00
_cell.angle_gamma   90.00
#
_symmetry.space_group_name_H-M   'P 1'
#
loop_
_entity.id
_entity.type
_entity.pdbx_description
1 polymer ?
#
loop_
_entity_poly.entity_id
_entity_poly.type
_entity_poly.pdbx_seq_one_letter_code
_entity_poly.pdbx_strand_id
1 'polypeptide(L)'
;MPTERRGIMEDLDESEGESGKDLEQVEKIYTYYSTPSTNARSLRHLVMGIRAHESLTPSDIIDFGENPPQGKKRYQVKPERHELMAEVVKKLQGLLIELIALVPEREAGNRGFRIDPKNDLVEALKGTDRLVSLFAAYDTLRARIGRAGNFLERYYRNCKGEILSSPTTTLSEVYERFNPEANLDRRILEHRAMTNTFGPRYTLDQRNEINAFLNQQPDRTAHTQSPSHIRKFQRVGKHPKSRNSSGSRTTTNGTREVPTFLKRTTSALKE
;
A
#
# COMPACT_ATOMS: atom_id res chain seq x y z
N MET A 1 48.80 13.58 -59.09
CA MET A 1 47.49 13.74 -58.43
C MET A 1 47.66 13.44 -56.94
N PRO A 2 47.86 14.45 -56.08
CA PRO A 2 47.96 14.25 -54.64
C PRO A 2 46.56 14.14 -54.03
N THR A 3 46.38 13.19 -53.12
CA THR A 3 45.12 12.90 -52.44
C THR A 3 45.03 13.74 -51.17
N GLU A 4 44.13 14.73 -51.15
CA GLU A 4 43.80 15.50 -49.95
C GLU A 4 43.12 14.60 -48.91
N ARG A 5 43.83 14.31 -47.81
CA ARG A 5 43.21 13.80 -46.58
C ARG A 5 42.68 15.00 -45.79
N ARG A 6 41.38 15.26 -45.89
CA ARG A 6 40.68 16.18 -44.97
C ARG A 6 40.61 15.52 -43.59
N GLY A 7 41.20 16.19 -42.61
CA GLY A 7 41.06 15.86 -41.19
C GLY A 7 39.61 16.03 -40.76
N ILE A 8 39.09 14.99 -40.12
CA ILE A 8 37.85 15.06 -39.35
C ILE A 8 38.29 15.59 -37.99
N MET A 9 38.05 16.89 -37.79
CA MET A 9 38.29 17.56 -36.52
C MET A 9 37.33 17.00 -35.48
N GLU A 10 37.89 16.75 -34.31
CA GLU A 10 37.24 16.23 -33.11
C GLU A 10 36.17 17.21 -32.60
N ASP A 11 34.90 16.85 -32.71
CA ASP A 11 33.83 17.43 -31.88
C ASP A 11 33.76 16.63 -30.57
N LEU A 12 34.77 16.81 -29.72
CA LEU A 12 34.79 16.37 -28.33
C LEU A 12 35.00 17.61 -27.47
N ASP A 13 33.94 18.11 -26.85
CA ASP A 13 33.93 18.73 -25.51
C ASP A 13 32.80 19.74 -25.36
N GLU A 14 31.58 19.28 -25.04
CA GLU A 14 30.62 20.09 -24.27
C GLU A 14 29.73 19.24 -23.30
N SER A 15 30.02 17.96 -23.06
CA SER A 15 29.12 17.12 -22.22
C SER A 15 29.45 17.10 -20.72
N GLU A 16 30.49 17.78 -20.25
CA GLU A 16 30.89 17.75 -18.83
C GLU A 16 30.01 18.66 -17.93
N GLY A 17 29.20 19.56 -18.52
CA GLY A 17 28.41 20.55 -17.79
C GLY A 17 27.06 20.05 -17.23
N GLU A 18 26.50 18.96 -17.75
CA GLU A 18 25.20 18.42 -17.28
C GLU A 18 25.39 17.49 -16.07
N SER A 19 26.42 16.63 -16.08
CA SER A 19 26.65 15.66 -15.00
C SER A 19 26.93 16.31 -13.63
N GLY A 20 27.50 17.52 -13.59
CA GLY A 20 27.80 18.23 -12.35
C GLY A 20 26.56 18.80 -11.66
N LYS A 21 25.56 19.24 -12.44
CA LYS A 21 24.31 19.82 -11.92
C LYS A 21 23.40 18.75 -11.31
N ASP A 22 23.38 17.57 -11.92
CA ASP A 22 22.60 16.44 -11.40
C ASP A 22 23.14 15.98 -10.04
N LEU A 23 24.46 15.96 -9.85
CA LEU A 23 25.08 15.57 -8.59
C LEU A 23 24.77 16.56 -7.46
N GLU A 24 24.81 17.87 -7.73
CA GLU A 24 24.42 18.90 -6.76
C GLU A 24 22.94 18.74 -6.34
N GLN A 25 22.06 18.47 -7.31
CA GLN A 25 20.64 18.23 -7.04
C GLN A 25 20.43 16.97 -6.19
N VAL A 26 21.14 15.88 -6.48
CA VAL A 26 21.11 14.64 -5.70
C VAL A 26 21.52 14.89 -4.24
N GLU A 27 22.59 15.66 -4.01
CA GLU A 27 23.04 16.01 -2.66
C GLU A 27 22.04 16.90 -1.92
N LYS A 28 21.41 17.85 -2.62
CA LYS A 28 20.36 18.70 -2.04
C LYS A 28 19.16 17.87 -1.58
N ILE A 29 18.72 16.92 -2.40
CA ILE A 29 17.61 16.00 -2.07
C ILE A 29 17.97 15.17 -0.84
N TYR A 30 19.17 14.59 -0.81
CA TYR A 30 19.59 13.73 0.29
C TYR A 30 19.83 14.50 1.59
N THR A 31 20.35 15.73 1.49
CA THR A 31 20.48 16.65 2.62
C THR A 31 19.11 16.97 3.19
N TYR A 32 18.12 17.31 2.36
CA TYR A 32 16.74 17.55 2.82
C TYR A 32 16.14 16.33 3.53
N TYR A 33 16.41 15.12 3.04
CA TYR A 33 15.95 13.89 3.69
C TYR A 33 16.60 13.67 5.07
N SER A 34 17.91 13.88 5.15
CA SER A 34 18.74 13.44 6.28
C SER A 34 18.89 14.48 7.38
N THR A 35 18.96 15.76 7.02
CA THR A 35 19.22 16.85 7.95
C THR A 35 17.93 17.43 8.54
N PRO A 36 17.91 17.75 9.85
CA PRO A 36 16.78 18.45 10.45
C PRO A 36 16.70 19.87 9.91
N SER A 37 15.48 20.38 9.74
CA SER A 37 15.31 21.82 9.53
C SER A 37 15.43 22.55 10.87
N THR A 38 15.60 23.87 10.82
CA THR A 38 15.88 24.73 11.99
C THR A 38 14.94 24.52 13.17
N ASN A 39 13.72 24.04 12.92
CA ASN A 39 12.68 23.80 13.94
C ASN A 39 11.99 22.43 13.84
N ALA A 40 12.48 21.51 13.00
CA ALA A 40 11.80 20.22 12.80
C ALA A 40 12.76 19.04 12.73
N ARG A 41 12.27 17.87 13.15
CA ARG A 41 12.94 16.58 12.94
C ARG A 41 13.16 16.36 11.44
N SER A 42 14.29 15.75 11.08
CA SER A 42 14.55 15.39 9.69
C SER A 42 13.50 14.40 9.18
N LEU A 43 13.25 14.39 7.87
CA LEU A 43 12.30 13.46 7.28
C LEU A 43 12.70 12.00 7.55
N ARG A 44 14.01 11.69 7.53
CA ARG A 44 14.56 10.40 7.93
C ARG A 44 14.18 10.03 9.37
N HIS A 45 14.28 10.97 10.31
CA HIS A 45 13.88 10.73 11.69
C HIS A 45 12.37 10.48 11.83
N LEU A 46 11.54 11.21 11.08
CA LEU A 46 10.08 10.99 11.05
C LEU A 46 9.74 9.59 10.49
N VAL A 47 10.38 9.18 9.39
CA VAL A 47 10.25 7.83 8.83
C VAL A 47 10.62 6.77 9.87
N MET A 48 11.69 6.99 10.63
CA MET A 48 12.11 6.06 11.68
C MET A 48 11.14 6.01 12.84
N GLY A 49 10.60 7.16 13.28
CA GLY A 49 9.56 7.22 14.30
C GLY A 49 8.28 6.48 13.89
N ILE A 50 7.80 6.70 12.66
CA ILE A 50 6.63 5.99 12.12
C ILE A 50 6.91 4.48 12.04
N ARG A 51 8.10 4.08 11.57
CA ARG A 51 8.46 2.66 11.51
C ARG A 51 8.55 2.04 12.90
N ALA A 52 9.04 2.77 13.92
CA ALA A 52 9.13 2.28 15.28
C ALA A 52 7.76 2.15 15.97
N HIS A 53 6.78 2.97 15.59
CA HIS A 53 5.42 2.87 16.13
C HIS A 53 4.68 1.69 15.48
N GLU A 54 4.78 0.53 16.11
CA GLU A 54 4.53 -0.74 15.43
C GLU A 54 3.07 -1.01 15.02
N SER A 55 2.12 -0.47 15.75
CA SER A 55 0.67 -0.69 15.55
C SER A 55 -0.13 0.49 16.07
N LEU A 56 -1.37 0.64 15.59
CA LEU A 56 -2.34 1.51 16.24
C LEU A 56 -2.75 0.94 17.60
N THR A 57 -2.94 1.82 18.56
CA THR A 57 -3.57 1.52 19.86
C THR A 57 -4.96 2.14 19.91
N PRO A 58 -5.86 1.72 20.82
CA PRO A 58 -7.16 2.38 20.98
C PRO A 58 -7.04 3.89 21.22
N SER A 59 -5.99 4.35 21.91
CA SER A 59 -5.73 5.79 22.13
C SER A 59 -5.37 6.57 20.86
N ASP A 60 -5.06 5.90 19.76
CA ASP A 60 -4.75 6.52 18.46
C ASP A 60 -5.98 6.64 17.55
N ILE A 61 -7.10 6.05 17.96
CA ILE A 61 -8.31 5.88 17.15
C ILE A 61 -9.44 6.69 17.76
N ILE A 62 -10.24 7.31 16.90
CA ILE A 62 -11.52 7.92 17.27
C ILE A 62 -12.60 7.00 16.71
N ASP A 63 -13.45 6.49 17.60
CA ASP A 63 -14.66 5.74 17.26
C ASP A 63 -15.88 6.64 17.51
N PHE A 64 -16.61 6.97 16.45
CA PHE A 64 -17.83 7.78 16.52
C PHE A 64 -19.09 6.95 16.80
N GLY A 65 -18.96 5.63 16.95
CA GLY A 65 -20.07 4.71 17.14
C GLY A 65 -20.83 4.40 15.84
N GLU A 66 -21.97 3.73 15.98
CA GLU A 66 -22.75 3.21 14.86
C GLU A 66 -23.42 4.30 14.01
N ASN A 67 -23.62 5.49 14.60
CA ASN A 67 -24.25 6.65 13.95
C ASN A 67 -23.27 7.82 13.93
N PRO A 68 -22.23 7.78 13.08
CA PRO A 68 -21.25 8.84 13.02
C PRO A 68 -21.88 10.17 12.55
N PRO A 69 -21.33 11.33 12.96
CA PRO A 69 -21.74 12.62 12.43
C PRO A 69 -21.68 12.68 10.89
N GLN A 70 -22.50 13.53 10.27
CA GLN A 70 -22.54 13.66 8.81
C GLN A 70 -21.13 13.92 8.23
N GLY A 71 -20.76 13.14 7.22
CA GLY A 71 -19.44 13.23 6.57
C GLY A 71 -18.29 12.59 7.35
N LYS A 72 -18.56 11.96 8.50
CA LYS A 72 -17.58 11.15 9.24
C LYS A 72 -17.84 9.67 9.03
N LYS A 73 -16.76 8.89 9.12
CA LYS A 73 -16.78 7.43 9.14
C LYS A 73 -16.64 6.96 10.58
N ARG A 74 -17.12 5.75 10.89
CA ARG A 74 -17.13 5.23 12.26
C ARG A 74 -15.75 5.27 12.92
N TYR A 75 -14.72 4.79 12.23
CA TYR A 75 -13.36 4.72 12.74
C TYR A 75 -12.44 5.65 11.96
N GLN A 76 -11.66 6.48 12.66
CA GLN A 76 -10.60 7.29 12.06
C GLN A 76 -9.37 7.29 12.96
N VAL A 77 -8.19 7.52 12.38
CA VAL A 77 -7.00 7.84 13.18
C VAL A 77 -7.11 9.29 13.66
N LYS A 78 -6.54 9.58 14.84
CA LYS A 78 -6.43 10.96 15.34
C LYS A 78 -5.83 11.91 14.29
N PRO A 79 -6.36 13.15 14.16
CA PRO A 79 -5.94 14.10 13.12
C PRO A 79 -4.43 14.31 13.07
N GLU A 80 -3.77 14.47 14.20
CA GLU A 80 -2.34 14.77 14.29
C GLU A 80 -1.49 13.63 13.70
N ARG A 81 -1.90 12.38 13.93
CA ARG A 81 -1.22 11.20 13.37
C ARG A 81 -1.53 11.01 11.90
N HIS A 82 -2.77 11.24 11.48
CA HIS A 82 -3.14 11.22 10.06
C HIS A 82 -2.33 12.26 9.27
N GLU A 83 -2.29 13.51 9.75
CA GLU A 83 -1.55 14.62 9.14
C GLU A 83 -0.05 14.30 9.03
N LEU A 84 0.55 13.81 10.11
CA LEU A 84 1.95 13.38 10.10
C LEU A 84 2.22 12.31 9.03
N MET A 85 1.37 11.27 8.95
CA MET A 85 1.55 10.21 7.96
C MET A 85 1.35 10.73 6.53
N ALA A 86 0.32 11.53 6.28
CA ALA A 86 0.05 12.12 4.97
C ALA A 86 1.19 13.03 4.52
N GLU A 87 1.72 13.86 5.42
CA GLU A 87 2.84 14.75 5.13
C GLU A 87 4.12 13.98 4.80
N VAL A 88 4.44 12.95 5.59
CA VAL A 88 5.61 12.09 5.33
C VAL A 88 5.47 11.35 4.00
N VAL A 89 4.29 10.82 3.67
CA VAL A 89 4.02 10.17 2.38
C VAL A 89 4.25 11.16 1.24
N LYS A 90 3.66 12.36 1.32
CA LYS A 90 3.80 13.40 0.30
C LYS A 90 5.25 13.78 0.08
N LYS A 91 5.98 14.12 1.15
CA LYS A 91 7.38 14.53 1.08
C LYS A 91 8.26 13.41 0.53
N LEU A 92 8.14 12.20 1.09
CA LEU A 92 8.99 11.07 0.71
C LEU A 92 8.72 10.60 -0.71
N GLN A 93 7.45 10.61 -1.15
CA GLN A 93 7.10 10.30 -2.54
C GLN A 93 7.66 11.34 -3.52
N GLY A 94 7.65 12.63 -3.15
CA GLY A 94 8.26 13.71 -3.93
C GLY A 94 9.75 13.47 -4.16
N LEU A 95 10.51 13.23 -3.08
CA LEU A 95 11.96 12.96 -3.18
C LEU A 95 12.27 11.71 -4.01
N LEU A 96 11.45 10.65 -3.90
CA LEU A 96 11.61 9.46 -4.71
C LEU A 96 11.40 9.76 -6.20
N ILE A 97 10.40 10.56 -6.55
CA ILE A 97 10.13 10.97 -7.94
C ILE A 97 11.29 11.79 -8.47
N GLU A 98 11.77 12.78 -7.71
CA GLU A 98 12.90 13.61 -8.09
C GLU A 98 14.17 12.76 -8.34
N LEU A 99 14.50 11.81 -7.45
CA LEU A 99 15.66 10.93 -7.64
C LEU A 99 15.48 9.96 -8.82
N ILE A 100 14.26 9.48 -9.09
CA ILE A 100 14.00 8.60 -10.23
C ILE A 100 14.20 9.35 -11.55
N ALA A 101 13.80 10.62 -11.62
CA ALA A 101 13.99 11.46 -12.81
C ALA A 101 15.47 11.69 -13.14
N LEU A 102 16.34 11.63 -12.14
CA LEU A 102 17.80 11.75 -12.31
C LEU A 102 18.48 10.43 -12.71
N VAL A 103 17.71 9.35 -12.93
CA VAL A 103 18.22 8.06 -13.40
C VAL A 103 17.55 7.71 -14.73
N PRO A 104 18.22 7.96 -15.88
CA PRO A 104 17.61 7.86 -17.21
C PRO A 104 16.91 6.52 -17.50
N GLU A 105 17.52 5.40 -17.08
CA GLU A 105 16.98 4.05 -17.25
C GLU A 105 15.63 3.82 -16.53
N ARG A 106 15.38 4.57 -15.44
CA ARG A 106 14.17 4.43 -14.62
C ARG A 106 13.08 5.38 -15.06
N GLU A 107 13.45 6.59 -15.47
CA GLU A 107 12.53 7.56 -16.07
C GLU A 107 11.89 7.01 -17.35
N ALA A 108 12.70 6.50 -18.28
CA ALA A 108 12.22 5.93 -19.54
C ALA A 108 11.27 4.73 -19.35
N GLY A 109 11.42 4.00 -18.23
CA GLY A 109 10.57 2.86 -17.90
C GLY A 109 9.34 3.19 -17.04
N ASN A 110 9.17 4.44 -16.58
CA ASN A 110 8.19 4.80 -15.55
C ASN A 110 8.24 3.84 -14.33
N ARG A 111 9.46 3.50 -13.93
CA ARG A 111 9.77 2.46 -12.94
C ARG A 111 10.14 3.11 -11.63
N GLY A 112 9.28 2.99 -10.63
CA GLY A 112 9.46 3.68 -9.35
C GLY A 112 8.76 3.00 -8.20
N PHE A 113 9.30 3.20 -7.00
CA PHE A 113 8.60 2.81 -5.78
C PHE A 113 7.53 3.86 -5.48
N ARG A 114 6.27 3.43 -5.39
CA ARG A 114 5.17 4.28 -4.93
C ARG A 114 4.77 3.89 -3.52
N ILE A 115 4.61 4.87 -2.63
CA ILE A 115 4.20 4.66 -1.24
C ILE A 115 2.70 4.43 -1.16
N ASP A 116 1.92 5.30 -1.79
CA ASP A 116 0.46 5.23 -1.83
C ASP A 116 -0.07 5.70 -3.20
N PRO A 117 -0.01 4.83 -4.23
CA PRO A 117 -0.21 5.23 -5.64
C PRO A 117 -1.60 5.79 -5.97
N LYS A 118 -2.61 5.51 -5.14
CA LYS A 118 -4.00 5.99 -5.30
C LYS A 118 -4.48 6.81 -4.10
N ASN A 119 -3.59 7.13 -3.17
CA ASN A 119 -3.92 7.78 -1.90
C ASN A 119 -4.95 7.01 -1.03
N ASP A 120 -5.17 5.73 -1.34
CA ASP A 120 -6.18 4.89 -0.69
C ASP A 120 -5.84 4.63 0.78
N LEU A 121 -4.55 4.42 1.07
CA LEU A 121 -4.12 4.11 2.43
C LEU A 121 -4.22 5.34 3.33
N VAL A 122 -3.77 6.51 2.85
CA VAL A 122 -3.90 7.78 3.58
C VAL A 122 -5.38 8.15 3.75
N GLU A 123 -6.20 8.01 2.70
CA GLU A 123 -7.64 8.28 2.76
C GLU A 123 -8.34 7.38 3.78
N ALA A 124 -7.98 6.10 3.85
CA ALA A 124 -8.50 5.18 4.85
C ALA A 124 -8.19 5.62 6.28
N LEU A 125 -7.00 6.17 6.54
CA LEU A 125 -6.68 6.69 7.88
C LEU A 125 -7.56 7.88 8.30
N LYS A 126 -8.05 8.66 7.33
CA LYS A 126 -9.00 9.75 7.55
C LYS A 126 -10.39 9.22 7.93
N GLY A 127 -10.73 7.99 7.55
CA GLY A 127 -11.97 7.36 7.97
C GLY A 127 -12.31 6.06 7.24
N THR A 128 -12.76 5.05 7.99
CA THR A 128 -13.34 3.81 7.47
C THR A 128 -14.55 3.38 8.31
N ASP A 129 -15.45 2.58 7.72
CA ASP A 129 -16.58 2.01 8.47
C ASP A 129 -16.17 0.74 9.25
N ARG A 130 -14.96 0.22 9.01
CA ARG A 130 -14.48 -1.05 9.55
C ARG A 130 -13.12 -0.92 10.21
N LEU A 131 -13.06 -1.30 11.47
CA LEU A 131 -11.83 -1.23 12.26
C LEU A 131 -10.67 -2.01 11.61
N VAL A 132 -10.96 -3.19 11.03
CA VAL A 132 -9.97 -4.01 10.34
C VAL A 132 -9.34 -3.31 9.14
N SER A 133 -10.10 -2.50 8.40
CA SER A 133 -9.61 -1.70 7.28
C SER A 133 -8.67 -0.60 7.78
N LEU A 134 -9.02 0.07 8.88
CA LEU A 134 -8.16 1.10 9.49
C LEU A 134 -6.80 0.52 9.90
N PHE A 135 -6.79 -0.62 10.59
CA PHE A 135 -5.56 -1.31 10.97
C PHE A 135 -4.75 -1.78 9.75
N ALA A 136 -5.41 -2.37 8.76
CA ALA A 136 -4.77 -2.83 7.54
C ALA A 136 -4.12 -1.66 6.76
N ALA A 137 -4.82 -0.53 6.66
CA ALA A 137 -4.31 0.67 6.01
C ALA A 137 -3.08 1.22 6.74
N TYR A 138 -3.15 1.34 8.07
CA TYR A 138 -2.05 1.85 8.87
C TYR A 138 -0.81 0.98 8.77
N ASP A 139 -0.96 -0.34 8.97
CA ASP A 139 0.16 -1.28 8.91
C ASP A 139 0.82 -1.27 7.53
N THR A 140 0.01 -1.27 6.46
CA THR A 140 0.49 -1.26 5.09
C THR A 140 1.21 0.04 4.78
N LEU A 141 0.63 1.19 5.16
CA LEU A 141 1.23 2.50 4.92
C LEU A 141 2.54 2.67 5.69
N ARG A 142 2.56 2.32 6.98
CA ARG A 142 3.78 2.30 7.81
C ARG A 142 4.88 1.47 7.16
N ALA A 143 4.56 0.24 6.73
CA ALA A 143 5.53 -0.64 6.10
C ALA A 143 6.08 -0.05 4.79
N ARG A 144 5.22 0.58 3.98
CA ARG A 144 5.62 1.23 2.73
C ARG A 144 6.44 2.49 2.95
N ILE A 145 6.13 3.31 3.95
CA ILE A 145 6.96 4.45 4.38
C ILE A 145 8.35 3.96 4.78
N GLY A 146 8.43 2.90 5.59
CA GLY A 146 9.71 2.31 5.99
C GLY A 146 10.53 1.78 4.81
N ARG A 147 9.89 1.13 3.83
CA ARG A 147 10.55 0.67 2.59
C ARG A 147 10.98 1.84 1.71
N ALA A 148 10.21 2.91 1.64
CA ALA A 148 10.55 4.10 0.85
C ALA A 148 11.85 4.76 1.32
N GLY A 149 12.11 4.81 2.62
CA GLY A 149 13.42 5.26 3.13
C GLY A 149 14.58 4.45 2.55
N ASN A 150 14.45 3.11 2.52
CA ASN A 150 15.46 2.25 1.91
C ASN A 150 15.60 2.46 0.39
N PHE A 151 14.49 2.70 -0.31
CA PHE A 151 14.50 2.98 -1.75
C PHE A 151 15.15 4.33 -2.06
N LEU A 152 14.92 5.35 -1.23
CA LEU A 152 15.55 6.66 -1.37
C LEU A 152 17.07 6.55 -1.24
N GLU A 153 17.57 5.86 -0.21
CA GLU A 153 19.01 5.60 -0.04
C GLU A 153 19.60 4.84 -1.24
N ARG A 154 18.84 3.90 -1.82
CA ARG A 154 19.27 3.17 -3.03
C ARG A 154 19.32 4.06 -4.28
N TYR A 155 18.32 4.91 -4.51
CA TYR A 155 18.32 5.80 -5.67
C TYR A 155 19.42 6.83 -5.58
N TYR A 156 19.65 7.40 -4.39
CA TYR A 156 20.79 8.27 -4.14
C TYR A 156 22.13 7.63 -4.54
N ARG A 157 22.38 6.37 -4.13
CA ARG A 157 23.59 5.63 -4.51
C ARG A 157 23.68 5.40 -6.02
N ASN A 158 22.58 5.03 -6.67
CA ASN A 158 22.56 4.87 -8.13
C ASN A 158 22.91 6.18 -8.86
N CYS A 159 22.38 7.31 -8.41
CA CYS A 159 22.71 8.62 -8.98
C CYS A 159 24.20 8.99 -8.81
N LYS A 160 24.89 8.41 -7.81
CA LYS A 160 26.33 8.55 -7.61
C LYS A 160 27.19 7.56 -8.42
N GLY A 161 26.58 6.78 -9.31
CA GLY A 161 27.28 5.79 -10.13
C GLY A 161 27.53 4.46 -9.41
N GLU A 162 26.98 4.23 -8.21
CA GLU A 162 27.05 2.91 -7.58
C GLU A 162 26.08 1.95 -8.29
N ILE A 163 26.61 0.96 -9.01
CA ILE A 163 25.80 -0.06 -9.69
C ILE A 163 25.21 -1.01 -8.63
N LEU A 164 23.96 -0.76 -8.24
CA LEU A 164 23.22 -1.69 -7.39
C LEU A 164 22.53 -2.77 -8.25
N SER A 165 23.06 -4.00 -8.22
CA SER A 165 22.45 -5.15 -8.89
C SER A 165 21.14 -5.54 -8.21
N SER A 166 20.00 -4.98 -8.60
CA SER A 166 18.71 -5.60 -8.25
C SER A 166 17.51 -5.09 -9.06
N PRO A 167 16.64 -6.02 -9.50
CA PRO A 167 15.36 -5.71 -10.12
C PRO A 167 14.34 -5.41 -9.02
N THR A 168 14.13 -4.16 -8.63
CA THR A 168 13.09 -3.88 -7.61
C THR A 168 12.39 -2.54 -7.78
N THR A 169 12.28 -2.03 -9.00
CA THR A 169 11.25 -1.03 -9.28
C THR A 169 10.06 -1.72 -9.93
N THR A 170 8.91 -1.54 -9.31
CA THR A 170 7.64 -1.97 -9.88
C THR A 170 7.29 -1.04 -11.04
N LEU A 171 6.85 -1.59 -12.17
CA LEU A 171 6.26 -0.81 -13.25
C LEU A 171 5.03 -0.07 -12.72
N SER A 172 4.86 1.20 -13.09
CA SER A 172 3.71 1.99 -12.62
C SER A 172 2.37 1.34 -12.98
N GLU A 173 2.28 0.64 -14.11
CA GLU A 173 1.10 -0.12 -14.57
C GLU A 173 0.61 -1.16 -13.55
N VAL A 174 1.49 -1.72 -12.72
CA VAL A 174 1.08 -2.66 -11.66
C VAL A 174 0.15 -1.96 -10.66
N TYR A 175 0.36 -0.67 -10.42
CA TYR A 175 -0.50 0.15 -9.57
C TYR A 175 -1.76 0.64 -10.27
N GLU A 176 -1.88 0.48 -11.59
CA GLU A 176 -3.10 0.81 -12.33
C GLU A 176 -4.12 -0.33 -12.26
N ARG A 177 -3.65 -1.58 -12.12
CA ARG A 177 -4.49 -2.79 -12.01
C ARG A 177 -5.41 -2.84 -10.79
N PHE A 178 -5.27 -1.92 -9.84
CA PHE A 178 -6.23 -1.79 -8.74
C PHE A 178 -7.60 -1.41 -9.29
N ASN A 179 -8.61 -2.20 -8.96
CA ASN A 179 -9.97 -1.98 -9.42
C ASN A 179 -10.49 -0.62 -8.90
N PRO A 180 -10.65 0.41 -9.76
CA PRO A 180 -11.10 1.73 -9.31
C PRO A 180 -12.55 1.69 -8.79
N GLU A 181 -13.35 0.74 -9.27
CA GLU A 181 -14.75 0.52 -8.90
C GLU A 181 -14.92 -0.23 -7.57
N ALA A 182 -13.83 -0.75 -6.99
CA ALA A 182 -13.88 -1.37 -5.67
C ALA A 182 -14.06 -0.30 -4.58
N ASN A 183 -14.83 -0.62 -3.54
CA ASN A 183 -14.89 0.25 -2.35
C ASN A 183 -13.51 0.33 -1.66
N LEU A 184 -13.31 1.42 -0.89
CA LEU A 184 -12.03 1.72 -0.25
C LEU A 184 -11.51 0.56 0.61
N ASP A 185 -12.38 -0.06 1.41
CA ASP A 185 -12.08 -1.22 2.25
C ASP A 185 -11.43 -2.37 1.46
N ARG A 186 -11.98 -2.68 0.28
CA ARG A 186 -11.44 -3.73 -0.58
C ARG A 186 -10.08 -3.34 -1.15
N ARG A 187 -9.91 -2.10 -1.62
CA ARG A 187 -8.63 -1.62 -2.16
C ARG A 187 -7.51 -1.69 -1.11
N ILE A 188 -7.81 -1.37 0.15
CA ILE A 188 -6.87 -1.51 1.28
C ILE A 188 -6.42 -2.97 1.44
N LEU A 189 -7.35 -3.92 1.39
CA LEU A 189 -7.03 -5.35 1.54
C LEU A 189 -6.24 -5.89 0.34
N GLU A 190 -6.52 -5.42 -0.87
CA GLU A 190 -5.73 -5.72 -2.07
C GLU A 190 -4.29 -5.17 -1.93
N HIS A 191 -4.14 -3.93 -1.46
CA HIS A 191 -2.84 -3.32 -1.15
C HIS A 191 -2.03 -4.19 -0.20
N ARG A 192 -2.68 -4.68 0.85
CA ARG A 192 -2.07 -5.52 1.87
C ARG A 192 -1.66 -6.90 1.33
N ALA A 193 -2.49 -7.53 0.51
CA ALA A 193 -2.20 -8.83 -0.09
C ALA A 193 -0.92 -8.77 -0.95
N MET A 194 -0.73 -7.68 -1.70
CA MET A 194 0.44 -7.47 -2.54
C MET A 194 1.73 -7.18 -1.78
N THR A 195 1.66 -6.61 -0.56
CA THR A 195 2.88 -6.31 0.20
C THR A 195 3.49 -7.53 0.89
N ASN A 196 2.85 -8.71 0.76
CA ASN A 196 3.23 -10.01 1.33
C ASN A 196 3.57 -9.95 2.83
N THR A 197 2.93 -9.01 3.54
CA THR A 197 3.07 -8.77 4.97
C THR A 197 1.85 -9.32 5.70
N PHE A 198 1.63 -10.64 5.61
CA PHE A 198 0.91 -11.35 6.67
C PHE A 198 1.86 -11.51 7.87
N GLY A 199 2.16 -10.39 8.54
CA GLY A 199 2.86 -10.46 9.82
C GLY A 199 2.01 -11.25 10.85
N PRO A 200 2.61 -11.88 11.86
CA PRO A 200 1.93 -12.75 12.84
C PRO A 200 0.94 -12.03 13.77
N ARG A 201 0.56 -10.77 13.50
CA ARG A 201 0.03 -9.81 14.47
C ARG A 201 -1.48 -9.64 14.50
N TYR A 202 -2.21 -10.35 13.65
CA TYR A 202 -3.67 -10.34 13.68
C TYR A 202 -4.15 -11.44 14.59
N THR A 203 -5.10 -11.10 15.46
CA THR A 203 -5.85 -12.12 16.20
C THR A 203 -6.52 -13.06 15.20
N LEU A 204 -6.78 -14.31 15.62
CA LEU A 204 -7.45 -15.28 14.77
C LEU A 204 -8.78 -14.71 14.23
N ASP A 205 -9.51 -13.95 15.07
CA ASP A 205 -10.76 -13.30 14.71
C ASP A 205 -10.60 -12.26 13.59
N GLN A 206 -9.57 -11.39 13.68
CA GLN A 206 -9.32 -10.42 12.62
C GLN A 206 -8.89 -11.08 11.31
N ARG A 207 -8.12 -12.19 11.36
CA ARG A 207 -7.76 -12.95 10.16
C ARG A 207 -9.00 -13.60 9.54
N ASN A 208 -9.86 -14.17 10.38
CA ASN A 208 -11.10 -14.79 9.94
C ASN A 208 -12.04 -13.75 9.33
N GLU A 209 -12.12 -12.53 9.88
CA GLU A 209 -12.90 -11.43 9.34
C GLU A 209 -12.37 -10.99 7.96
N ILE A 210 -11.05 -10.82 7.82
CA ILE A 210 -10.40 -10.51 6.53
C ILE A 210 -10.72 -11.59 5.50
N ASN A 211 -10.51 -12.87 5.85
CA ASN A 211 -10.73 -13.99 4.94
C ASN A 211 -12.21 -14.13 4.58
N ALA A 212 -13.13 -13.98 5.54
CA ALA A 212 -14.56 -14.01 5.28
C ALA A 212 -14.98 -12.90 4.31
N PHE A 213 -14.44 -11.68 4.46
CA PHE A 213 -14.73 -10.59 3.54
C PHE A 213 -14.16 -10.83 2.13
N LEU A 214 -12.92 -11.30 2.02
CA LEU A 214 -12.32 -11.65 0.73
C LEU A 214 -13.11 -12.78 0.03
N ASN A 215 -13.67 -13.72 0.79
CA ASN A 215 -14.42 -14.87 0.28
C ASN A 215 -15.90 -14.59 0.01
N GLN A 216 -16.47 -13.47 0.48
CA GLN A 216 -17.86 -13.06 0.20
C GLN A 216 -18.06 -12.46 -1.21
N GLN A 217 -17.15 -12.71 -2.15
CA GLN A 217 -17.37 -12.32 -3.55
C GLN A 217 -18.52 -13.17 -4.14
N PRO A 218 -19.58 -12.57 -4.71
CA PRO A 218 -20.35 -13.27 -5.72
C PRO A 218 -19.44 -13.51 -6.92
N ASP A 219 -19.36 -14.77 -7.32
CA ASP A 219 -18.57 -15.27 -8.45
C ASP A 219 -18.82 -14.41 -9.71
N ARG A 220 -17.91 -13.50 -10.04
CA ARG A 220 -18.01 -12.64 -11.23
C ARG A 220 -17.52 -13.33 -12.51
N THR A 221 -17.40 -14.66 -12.50
CA THR A 221 -17.16 -15.45 -13.72
C THR A 221 -18.37 -15.46 -14.68
N ALA A 222 -19.51 -14.88 -14.31
CA ALA A 222 -20.73 -14.91 -15.13
C ALA A 222 -20.88 -13.79 -16.21
N HIS A 223 -19.95 -12.84 -16.34
CA HIS A 223 -20.07 -11.75 -17.34
C HIS A 223 -18.86 -11.65 -18.27
N THR A 224 -18.69 -12.68 -19.09
CA THR A 224 -18.10 -12.59 -20.44
C THR A 224 -18.72 -13.69 -21.32
N GLN A 225 -20.04 -13.67 -21.47
CA GLN A 225 -20.67 -14.30 -22.64
C GLN A 225 -20.80 -13.23 -23.72
N SER A 226 -19.86 -13.26 -24.66
CA SER A 226 -19.96 -12.54 -25.93
C SER A 226 -21.12 -13.13 -26.76
N PRO A 227 -21.98 -12.30 -27.38
CA PRO A 227 -23.10 -12.80 -28.18
C PRO A 227 -22.63 -13.41 -29.51
N SER A 228 -23.02 -14.67 -29.73
CA SER A 228 -23.36 -15.29 -31.01
C SER A 228 -22.59 -14.89 -32.26
N HIS A 229 -21.81 -15.83 -32.83
CA HIS A 229 -21.91 -16.23 -34.23
C HIS A 229 -21.27 -17.64 -34.41
N ILE A 230 -21.92 -18.48 -35.23
CA ILE A 230 -21.41 -19.70 -35.91
C ILE A 230 -21.79 -21.09 -35.31
N ARG A 231 -22.80 -21.65 -36.00
CA ARG A 231 -23.02 -23.04 -36.45
C ARG A 231 -23.52 -24.13 -35.49
N LYS A 232 -24.83 -24.37 -35.65
CA LYS A 232 -25.54 -25.66 -35.70
C LYS A 232 -24.64 -26.90 -35.82
N PHE A 233 -24.77 -27.81 -34.87
CA PHE A 233 -24.84 -29.25 -35.15
C PHE A 233 -25.88 -29.92 -34.25
N GLN A 234 -26.82 -30.60 -34.90
CA GLN A 234 -27.81 -31.51 -34.31
C GLN A 234 -27.16 -32.81 -33.83
N ARG A 235 -27.62 -33.33 -32.69
CA ARG A 235 -27.90 -34.75 -32.37
C ARG A 235 -28.48 -34.79 -30.95
N VAL A 236 -29.79 -34.82 -30.78
CA VAL A 236 -30.67 -36.01 -30.66
C VAL A 236 -30.07 -37.10 -29.74
N GLY A 237 -30.59 -37.17 -28.50
CA GLY A 237 -30.40 -38.26 -27.56
C GLY A 237 -31.35 -38.10 -26.37
N LYS A 238 -32.13 -39.15 -26.10
CA LYS A 238 -33.39 -39.16 -25.32
C LYS A 238 -33.18 -39.23 -23.79
N HIS A 239 -34.17 -38.67 -23.08
CA HIS A 239 -34.61 -38.85 -21.66
C HIS A 239 -34.70 -40.32 -21.15
N PRO A 240 -35.15 -40.65 -19.90
CA PRO A 240 -35.34 -39.90 -18.62
C PRO A 240 -34.94 -40.69 -17.32
N LYS A 241 -35.16 -40.09 -16.13
CA LYS A 241 -35.71 -40.63 -14.84
C LYS A 241 -34.92 -40.08 -13.62
N SER A 242 -35.48 -39.17 -12.83
CA SER A 242 -36.37 -39.42 -11.66
C SER A 242 -35.74 -40.27 -10.55
N ARG A 243 -35.41 -39.67 -9.41
CA ARG A 243 -35.84 -40.17 -8.09
C ARG A 243 -35.60 -39.19 -6.93
N ASN A 244 -36.61 -39.19 -6.05
CA ASN A 244 -36.77 -38.50 -4.77
C ASN A 244 -35.73 -38.90 -3.69
N SER A 245 -35.44 -37.98 -2.77
CA SER A 245 -35.48 -38.19 -1.29
C SER A 245 -35.05 -36.88 -0.60
N SER A 246 -35.91 -36.09 0.03
CA SER A 246 -36.44 -36.21 1.40
C SER A 246 -35.42 -36.67 2.45
N GLY A 247 -34.90 -35.72 3.23
CA GLY A 247 -34.12 -35.94 4.45
C GLY A 247 -34.32 -34.76 5.40
N SER A 248 -35.04 -35.03 6.49
CA SER A 248 -35.50 -34.11 7.53
C SER A 248 -34.60 -34.20 8.77
N ARG A 249 -34.67 -33.17 9.64
CA ARG A 249 -34.19 -33.11 11.06
C ARG A 249 -32.66 -33.00 11.23
N THR A 250 -32.11 -32.30 12.22
CA THR A 250 -32.59 -31.99 13.58
C THR A 250 -31.84 -30.81 14.18
N THR A 251 -32.53 -30.09 15.05
CA THR A 251 -32.06 -29.11 16.04
C THR A 251 -31.05 -29.70 17.03
N THR A 252 -30.06 -28.90 17.47
CA THR A 252 -29.62 -28.88 18.88
C THR A 252 -29.02 -27.53 19.24
N ASN A 253 -29.64 -26.90 20.23
CA ASN A 253 -29.14 -25.76 20.99
C ASN A 253 -27.84 -26.14 21.72
N GLY A 254 -26.89 -25.21 21.73
CA GLY A 254 -25.67 -25.28 22.53
C GLY A 254 -25.41 -23.95 23.21
N THR A 255 -26.19 -23.67 24.26
CA THR A 255 -25.91 -22.64 25.27
C THR A 255 -24.49 -22.87 25.81
N ARG A 256 -23.60 -21.90 25.68
CA ARG A 256 -22.30 -21.95 26.34
C ARG A 256 -22.09 -20.72 27.22
N GLU A 257 -21.68 -21.05 28.42
CA GLU A 257 -21.70 -20.29 29.65
C GLU A 257 -20.69 -19.13 29.65
N VAL A 258 -21.06 -18.10 30.40
CA VAL A 258 -20.25 -16.95 30.75
C VAL A 258 -19.34 -17.34 31.93
N PRO A 259 -18.00 -17.17 31.86
CA PRO A 259 -17.18 -17.26 33.04
C PRO A 259 -17.20 -15.92 33.80
N THR A 260 -17.88 -15.93 34.93
CA THR A 260 -17.73 -14.99 36.03
C THR A 260 -16.32 -15.13 36.61
N PHE A 261 -15.47 -14.10 36.53
CA PHE A 261 -14.25 -14.04 37.34
C PHE A 261 -14.12 -12.69 38.06
N LEU A 262 -14.35 -12.79 39.37
CA LEU A 262 -13.70 -12.13 40.49
C LEU A 262 -13.47 -10.61 40.48
N LYS A 263 -14.33 -9.95 41.28
CA LYS A 263 -14.01 -8.77 42.09
C LYS A 263 -12.94 -9.09 43.14
N ARG A 264 -11.92 -8.23 43.28
CA ARG A 264 -11.20 -7.85 44.51
C ARG A 264 -10.63 -6.45 44.29
N THR A 265 -11.24 -5.38 44.81
CA THR A 265 -11.02 -4.73 46.11
C THR A 265 -9.61 -4.14 46.32
N THR A 266 -9.56 -2.78 46.33
CA THR A 266 -8.92 -1.87 47.33
C THR A 266 -7.43 -2.10 47.66
N SER A 267 -6.53 -1.11 47.76
CA SER A 267 -6.64 0.20 48.41
C SER A 267 -5.45 1.11 48.06
N ALA A 268 -5.68 2.42 48.23
CA ALA A 268 -4.77 3.50 48.61
C ALA A 268 -3.27 3.21 48.87
N LEU A 269 -2.42 4.09 48.33
CA LEU A 269 -1.38 4.74 49.12
C LEU A 269 -1.12 6.16 48.56
N LYS A 270 -1.33 7.13 49.46
CA LYS A 270 -0.82 8.50 49.38
C LYS A 270 0.67 8.47 49.74
N GLU A 271 1.47 9.24 49.01
CA GLU A 271 2.40 10.25 49.52
C GLU A 271 2.81 11.17 48.35
#